data_AF-A0AAW0FQ67-F1
#
_entry.id   AF-A0AAW0FQ67-F1
#
_cell.length_a   1.000
_cell.length_b   1.000
_cell.length_c   1.000
_cell.angle_alpha   90.00
_cell.angle_beta   90.00
_cell.angle_gamma   90.00
#
_symmetry.space_group_name_H-M   'P 1'
#
loop_
_entity.id
_entity.type
_entity.pdbx_description
1 polymer ?
#
loop_
_entity_poly.entity_id
_entity_poly.type
_entity_poly.pdbx_seq_one_letter_code
_entity_poly.pdbx_strand_id
1 'polypeptide(L)'
;MSDELGLTPDEVIFLVSQNQISVSIFTVALTLVIYDTILSFPNEVRCIWQRRFGTGTVLYLFIRYGTVFYMLLWLLQGFPISTTVIG
;
A
#
# COMPACT_ATOMS: atom_id res chain seq x y z
N MET A 1 21.70 6.43 21.58
CA MET A 1 20.23 6.44 21.77
C MET A 1 19.64 5.03 21.85
N SER A 2 20.48 4.00 21.95
CA SER A 2 20.12 2.57 22.09
C SER A 2 20.43 2.02 23.50
N ASP A 3 21.26 2.71 24.29
CA ASP A 3 21.69 2.26 25.62
C ASP A 3 20.72 2.61 26.76
N GLU A 4 19.74 3.50 26.53
CA GLU A 4 18.82 3.97 27.59
C GLU A 4 17.56 3.08 27.78
N LEU A 5 17.37 2.07 26.93
CA LEU A 5 16.17 1.23 26.91
C LEU A 5 16.38 -0.19 27.46
N GLY A 6 17.60 -0.56 27.86
CA GLY A 6 17.90 -1.88 28.43
C GLY A 6 17.62 -3.06 27.50
N LEU A 7 17.47 -2.80 26.19
CA LEU A 7 17.08 -3.79 25.20
C LEU A 7 18.30 -4.62 24.81
N THR A 8 18.20 -5.94 24.92
CA THR A 8 19.28 -6.84 24.52
C THR A 8 19.41 -6.89 22.99
N PRO A 9 20.60 -7.20 22.44
CA PRO A 9 20.82 -7.22 20.99
C PRO A 9 19.88 -8.17 20.23
N ASP A 10 19.44 -9.26 20.88
CA ASP A 10 18.48 -10.22 20.33
C ASP A 10 17.07 -9.62 20.18
N GLU A 11 16.65 -8.75 21.09
CA GLU A 11 15.35 -8.09 21.04
C GLU A 11 15.30 -7.05 19.90
N VAL A 12 16.40 -6.35 19.64
CA VAL A 12 16.51 -5.42 18.49
C VAL A 12 16.37 -6.15 17.15
N ILE A 13 17.04 -7.30 17.01
CA ILE A 13 16.97 -8.12 15.79
C ILE A 13 15.55 -8.65 15.58
N PHE A 14 14.87 -9.05 16.67
CA PHE A 14 13.49 -9.50 16.61
C PHE A 14 12.54 -8.38 16.14
N LEU A 15 12.67 -7.16 16.68
CA LEU A 15 11.86 -6.01 16.27
C LEU A 15 12.08 -5.63 14.80
N VAL A 16 13.32 -5.64 14.33
CA VAL A 16 13.66 -5.41 12.91
C VAL A 16 13.01 -6.46 12.01
N SER A 17 13.12 -7.74 12.39
CA SER A 17 12.52 -8.84 11.63
C SER A 17 10.99 -8.74 11.57
N GLN A 18 10.34 -8.43 12.70
CA GLN A 18 8.89 -8.22 12.78
C GLN A 18 8.40 -7.07 11.88
N ASN A 19 9.14 -5.96 11.85
CA ASN A 19 8.81 -4.83 11.00
C ASN A 19 8.94 -5.16 9.50
N GLN A 20 10.00 -5.88 9.11
CA GLN A 20 10.23 -6.29 7.72
C GLN A 20 9.16 -7.28 7.20
N ILE A 21 8.70 -8.19 8.06
CA ILE A 21 7.62 -9.12 7.71
C ILE A 21 6.31 -8.37 7.50
N SER A 22 6.00 -7.42 8.38
CA SER A 22 4.78 -6.62 8.31
C SER A 22 4.69 -5.87 6.98
N VAL A 23 5.72 -5.13 6.59
CA VAL A 23 5.70 -4.34 5.33
C VAL A 23 5.56 -5.23 4.09
N SER A 24 6.16 -6.42 4.10
CA SER A 24 6.08 -7.36 2.97
C SER A 24 4.66 -7.90 2.82
N ILE A 25 4.02 -8.29 3.92
CA ILE A 25 2.63 -8.77 3.92
C ILE A 25 1.68 -7.66 3.48
N PHE A 26 1.85 -6.43 3.99
CA PHE A 26 1.05 -5.29 3.57
C PHE A 26 1.19 -5.03 2.07
N THR A 27 2.40 -5.08 1.52
CA THR A 27 2.63 -4.84 0.08
C THR A 27 1.95 -5.89 -0.79
N VAL A 28 2.03 -7.18 -0.42
CA VAL A 28 1.38 -8.27 -1.16
C VAL A 28 -0.14 -8.16 -1.06
N ALA A 29 -0.67 -7.87 0.14
CA ALA A 29 -2.11 -7.69 0.35
C ALA A 29 -2.64 -6.50 -0.47
N LEU A 30 -1.92 -5.38 -0.49
CA LEU A 30 -2.29 -4.18 -1.27
C LEU A 30 -2.26 -4.48 -2.77
N THR A 31 -1.26 -5.22 -3.25
CA THR A 31 -1.16 -5.65 -4.64
C THR A 31 -2.31 -6.57 -5.04
N LEU A 32 -2.67 -7.54 -4.19
CA LEU A 32 -3.82 -8.42 -4.40
C LEU A 32 -5.13 -7.63 -4.46
N VAL A 33 -5.33 -6.68 -3.56
CA VAL A 33 -6.53 -5.82 -3.55
C VAL A 33 -6.57 -4.97 -4.81
N ILE A 34 -5.46 -4.35 -5.23
CA ILE A 34 -5.40 -3.59 -6.48
C ILE A 34 -5.74 -4.49 -7.67
N TYR A 35 -5.15 -5.68 -7.74
CA TYR A 35 -5.37 -6.62 -8.84
C TYR A 35 -6.83 -7.05 -8.93
N ASP A 36 -7.45 -7.41 -7.80
CA ASP A 36 -8.87 -7.79 -7.72
C ASP A 36 -9.78 -6.61 -8.11
N THR A 37 -9.41 -5.39 -7.70
CA THR A 37 -10.14 -4.17 -8.06
C THR A 37 -10.03 -3.89 -9.56
N ILE A 38 -8.84 -4.00 -10.16
CA ILE A 38 -8.62 -3.83 -11.61
C ILE A 38 -9.34 -4.91 -12.41
N LEU A 39 -9.40 -6.15 -11.91
CA LEU A 39 -10.05 -7.26 -12.60
C LEU A 39 -11.57 -7.11 -12.61
N SER A 40 -12.15 -6.56 -11.53
CA SER A 40 -13.59 -6.25 -11.45
C SER A 40 -13.97 -4.94 -12.15
N PHE A 41 -13.01 -4.02 -12.29
CA PHE A 41 -13.18 -2.71 -12.93
C PHE A 41 -13.75 -2.75 -14.35
N PRO A 42 -13.30 -3.59 -15.30
CA PRO A 42 -13.85 -3.59 -16.66
C PRO A 42 -15.32 -4.02 -16.70
N ASN A 43 -15.77 -4.90 -15.79
CA ASN A 43 -17.18 -5.26 -15.69
C ASN A 43 -18.01 -4.12 -15.11
N GLU A 44 -17.48 -3.42 -14.09
CA GLU A 44 -18.12 -2.23 -13.53
C GLU A 44 -18.18 -1.09 -14.55
N VAL A 45 -17.08 -0.80 -15.24
CA VAL A 45 -17.00 0.23 -16.30
C VAL A 45 -17.93 -0.11 -17.45
N ARG A 46 -18.05 -1.36 -17.87
CA ARG A 46 -18.96 -1.76 -18.96
C ARG A 46 -20.44 -1.61 -18.57
N CYS A 47 -20.78 -1.86 -17.29
CA CYS A 47 -22.11 -1.59 -16.75
C CYS A 47 -22.38 -0.09 -16.51
N ILE A 48 -21.37 0.67 -16.10
CA ILE A 48 -21.44 2.12 -15.83
C ILE A 48 -21.47 2.93 -17.13
N TRP A 49 -20.64 2.60 -18.13
CA TRP A 49 -20.63 3.32 -19.42
C TRP A 49 -21.87 3.04 -20.28
N GLN A 50 -22.68 2.04 -19.93
CA GLN A 50 -23.99 1.80 -20.57
C GLN A 50 -25.17 2.52 -19.86
N ARG A 51 -24.99 3.13 -18.67
CA ARG A 51 -26.10 3.75 -17.91
C ARG A 51 -25.69 5.10 -17.30
N ARG A 52 -26.62 6.06 -17.22
CA ARG A 52 -26.39 7.47 -16.79
C ARG A 52 -25.42 7.57 -15.58
N PHE A 53 -24.27 8.19 -15.78
CA PHE A 53 -23.26 8.47 -14.75
C PHE A 53 -23.88 9.24 -13.57
N GLY A 54 -23.94 8.60 -12.40
CA GLY A 54 -24.21 9.29 -11.14
C GLY A 54 -22.90 9.84 -10.56
N THR A 55 -22.91 11.11 -10.12
CA THR A 55 -21.78 11.75 -9.44
C THR A 55 -21.29 10.93 -8.23
N GLY A 56 -22.18 10.17 -7.59
CA GLY A 56 -21.85 9.26 -6.50
C GLY A 56 -20.88 8.14 -6.88
N THR A 57 -20.92 7.64 -8.11
CA THR A 57 -20.01 6.56 -8.56
C THR A 57 -18.59 7.09 -8.79
N VAL A 58 -18.47 8.29 -9.36
CA VAL A 58 -17.17 8.96 -9.54
C VAL A 58 -16.58 9.35 -8.18
N LEU A 59 -17.41 9.83 -7.26
CA LEU A 59 -16.98 10.18 -5.90
C LEU A 59 -16.54 8.93 -5.12
N TYR A 60 -17.27 7.82 -5.26
CA TYR A 60 -16.90 6.54 -4.66
C TYR A 60 -15.57 6.01 -5.21
N LEU A 61 -15.37 6.11 -6.53
CA LEU A 61 -14.10 5.82 -7.20
C LEU A 61 -12.98 6.73 -6.67
N PHE A 62 -13.18 8.04 -6.60
CA PHE A 62 -12.15 8.96 -6.10
C PHE A 62 -11.79 8.71 -4.64
N ILE A 63 -12.77 8.41 -3.79
CA ILE A 63 -12.52 8.13 -2.37
C ILE A 63 -11.76 6.80 -2.22
N ARG A 64 -12.18 5.74 -2.92
CA ARG A 64 -11.55 4.43 -2.82
C ARG A 64 -10.16 4.41 -3.45
N TYR A 65 -10.00 4.94 -4.65
CA TYR A 65 -8.74 4.94 -5.38
C TYR A 65 -7.78 6.01 -4.85
N GLY A 66 -8.29 7.14 -4.35
CA GLY A 66 -7.49 8.13 -3.62
C GLY A 66 -6.89 7.54 -2.34
N THR A 67 -7.63 6.73 -1.60
CA THR A 67 -7.14 6.06 -0.39
C THR A 67 -6.09 4.99 -0.72
N VAL A 68 -6.33 4.16 -1.74
CA VAL A 68 -5.35 3.16 -2.22
C VAL A 68 -4.08 3.85 -2.72
N PHE A 69 -4.22 4.93 -3.50
CA PHE A 69 -3.09 5.71 -3.99
C PHE A 69 -2.31 6.39 -2.87
N TYR A 70 -3.00 6.93 -1.86
CA TYR A 70 -2.36 7.50 -0.67
C TYR A 70 -1.60 6.45 0.13
N MET A 71 -2.18 5.27 0.36
CA MET A 71 -1.47 4.14 1.00
C MET A 71 -0.25 3.69 0.20
N LEU A 72 -0.37 3.63 -1.13
CA LEU A 72 0.73 3.30 -2.03
C LEU A 72 1.86 4.32 -1.93
N LEU A 73 1.54 5.62 -1.92
CA LEU A 73 2.52 6.69 -1.75
C LEU A 73 3.20 6.63 -0.40
N TRP A 74 2.46 6.34 0.67
CA TRP A 74 3.02 6.17 2.01
C TRP A 74 4.00 4.99 2.07
N LEU A 75 3.64 3.87 1.42
CA LEU A 75 4.50 2.69 1.30
C LEU A 75 5.76 2.99 0.48
N LEU A 76 5.63 3.73 -0.63
CA LEU A 76 6.75 4.19 -1.45
C LEU A 76 7.69 5.14 -0.71
N GLN A 77 7.15 6.07 0.09
CA GLN A 77 7.97 6.96 0.92
C GLN A 77 8.66 6.23 2.07
N GLY A 78 8.09 5.12 2.54
CA GLY A 78 8.71 4.23 3.53
C GLY A 78 9.83 3.36 2.98
N PHE A 79 9.97 3.24 1.65
CA PHE A 79 11.12 2.59 1.04
C PHE A 79 12.29 3.57 1.04
N PRO A 80 13.35 3.40 1.87
CA PRO A 80 14.57 4.15 1.65
C PRO A 80 15.04 3.78 0.23
N ILE A 81 15.29 4.80 -0.57
CA ILE A 81 15.83 4.70 -1.93
C ILE A 81 17.27 4.18 -1.80
N SER A 82 17.46 2.90 -1.45
CA SER A 82 18.77 2.25 -1.36
C SER A 82 19.32 1.89 -2.73
N THR A 83 18.72 2.42 -3.80
CA THR A 83 19.21 2.30 -5.17
C THR A 83 19.53 3.68 -5.75
N THR A 84 20.35 4.45 -5.05
CA THR A 84 21.42 5.19 -5.74
C THR A 84 22.69 4.36 -5.63
N VAL A 85 22.70 3.28 -6.41
CA VAL A 85 23.94 2.76 -6.99
C VAL A 85 24.38 3.80 -8.03
N ILE A 86 25.70 4.01 -8.13
CA ILE A 86 26.46 4.85 -9.09
C ILE A 86 26.84 6.24 -8.53
N GLY A 87 28.06 6.32 -7.98
CA GLY A 87 28.74 7.55 -7.53
C GLY A 87 29.89 7.24 -6.58
#